data_AF-A0A0S2JJV3-F1
#
_entry.id   AF-A0A0S2JJV3-F1
#
_cell.length_a   1.000
_cell.length_b   1.000
_cell.length_c   1.000
_cell.angle_alpha   90.00
_cell.angle_beta   90.00
_cell.angle_gamma   90.00
#
_symmetry.space_group_name_H-M   'P 1'
#
loop_
_entity.id
_entity.type
_entity.pdbx_description
1 polymer ?
#
loop_
_entity_poly.entity_id
_entity_poly.type
_entity_poly.pdbx_seq_one_letter_code
_entity_poly.pdbx_strand_id
1 'polypeptide(L)'
;MSEQLSNALSKAEKQISQMLTMQDAMNSRVSDTWRENGYEWYRAIWVECAEMLDHHGWKWWKHQEIDIAQVQLELVDIFHFGLSLRLMSNDSAEFIARDLAKELHQGTGESDFKVVLENLASAAVTDKTFDAKALADCMSLMNMDLDELFKQYVGKNTLNFFRQDHGYKEGSYIKEWHGEEDNEVLAKLVSTLDAGADDFQQQLYKALEEKYPA
;
A
#
# COMPACT_ATOMS: atom_id res chain seq x y z
N MET A 1 -9.01 15.57 23.80
CA MET A 1 -8.22 14.49 23.17
C MET A 1 -7.37 13.87 24.27
N SER A 2 -7.40 12.55 24.47
CA SER A 2 -6.57 11.90 25.49
C SER A 2 -5.09 11.94 25.08
N GLU A 3 -4.17 11.89 26.05
CA GLU A 3 -2.72 11.86 25.80
C GLU A 3 -2.32 10.67 24.92
N GLN A 4 -2.96 9.51 25.12
CA GLN A 4 -2.78 8.32 24.30
C GLN A 4 -3.15 8.56 22.83
N LEU A 5 -4.29 9.20 22.56
CA LEU A 5 -4.71 9.52 21.18
C LEU A 5 -3.76 10.54 20.54
N SER A 6 -3.26 11.50 21.31
CA SER A 6 -2.25 12.46 20.83
C SER A 6 -0.94 11.77 20.42
N ASN A 7 -0.48 10.81 21.21
CA ASN A 7 0.73 10.06 20.90
C ASN A 7 0.56 9.15 19.69
N ALA A 8 -0.60 8.48 19.56
CA ALA A 8 -0.92 7.64 18.42
C ALA A 8 -0.95 8.45 17.10
N LEU A 9 -1.62 9.61 17.10
CA LEU A 9 -1.64 10.51 15.93
C LEU A 9 -0.26 11.03 15.59
N SER A 10 0.56 11.42 16.57
CA SER A 10 1.93 11.89 16.31
C SER A 10 2.82 10.79 15.72
N LYS A 11 2.66 9.54 16.16
CA LYS A 11 3.35 8.38 15.57
C LYS A 11 2.90 8.15 14.12
N ALA A 12 1.59 8.15 13.90
CA ALA A 12 0.99 7.99 12.58
C ALA A 12 1.46 9.05 11.58
N GLU A 13 1.48 10.32 11.98
CA GLU A 13 1.97 11.43 11.15
C GLU A 13 3.41 11.20 10.69
N LYS A 14 4.29 10.72 11.59
CA LYS A 14 5.69 10.42 11.24
C LYS A 14 5.80 9.29 10.23
N GLN A 15 5.10 8.18 10.46
CA GLN A 15 5.10 7.03 9.56
C GLN A 15 4.55 7.41 8.18
N ILE A 16 3.43 8.13 8.12
CA ILE A 16 2.83 8.57 6.86
C ILE A 16 3.73 9.57 6.14
N SER A 17 4.37 10.50 6.86
CA SER A 17 5.35 11.41 6.26
C SER A 17 6.50 10.65 5.60
N GLN A 18 7.01 9.60 6.23
CA GLN A 18 8.04 8.75 5.64
C GLN A 18 7.52 8.01 4.40
N MET A 19 6.32 7.43 4.47
CA MET A 19 5.69 6.75 3.33
C MET A 19 5.46 7.70 2.14
N LEU A 20 5.07 8.96 2.39
CA LEU A 20 4.94 10.00 1.36
C LEU A 20 6.29 10.30 0.68
N THR A 21 7.37 10.44 1.45
CA THR A 21 8.73 10.61 0.90
C THR A 21 9.13 9.42 0.03
N MET A 22 8.87 8.20 0.51
CA MET A 22 9.16 6.98 -0.25
C MET A 22 8.30 6.87 -1.52
N GLN A 23 7.03 7.31 -1.47
CA GLN A 23 6.15 7.29 -2.63
C GLN A 23 6.60 8.29 -3.70
N ASP A 24 6.98 9.50 -3.31
CA ASP A 24 7.49 10.51 -4.23
C ASP A 24 8.77 10.03 -4.94
N ALA A 25 9.68 9.41 -4.18
CA ALA A 25 10.88 8.79 -4.73
C ALA A 25 10.56 7.63 -5.69
N MET A 26 9.62 6.75 -5.32
CA MET A 26 9.19 5.62 -6.15
C MET A 26 8.54 6.11 -7.45
N ASN A 27 7.65 7.10 -7.38
CA ASN A 27 7.01 7.70 -8.55
C ASN A 27 8.04 8.34 -9.48
N SER A 28 9.02 9.05 -8.91
CA SER A 28 10.13 9.65 -9.66
C SER A 28 11.01 8.58 -10.32
N ARG A 29 11.22 7.44 -9.64
CA ARG A 29 11.95 6.30 -10.23
C ARG A 29 11.24 5.73 -11.45
N VAL A 30 9.91 5.64 -11.43
CA VAL A 30 9.12 5.20 -12.59
C VAL A 30 9.15 6.24 -13.71
N SER A 31 9.04 7.53 -13.35
CA SER A 31 9.11 8.65 -14.28
C SER A 31 9.48 9.96 -13.61
N ASP A 32 10.54 10.61 -14.09
CA ASP A 32 10.98 11.93 -13.59
C ASP A 32 9.90 13.03 -13.71
N THR A 33 8.95 12.88 -14.65
CA THR A 33 7.87 13.83 -14.93
C THR A 33 6.51 13.33 -14.45
N TRP A 34 6.46 12.40 -13.48
CA TRP A 34 5.21 11.73 -13.08
C TRP A 34 4.07 12.70 -12.69
N ARG A 35 4.42 13.87 -12.13
CA ARG A 35 3.46 14.94 -11.76
C ARG A 35 2.82 15.63 -12.96
N GLU A 36 3.45 15.56 -14.13
CA GLU A 36 3.00 16.19 -15.37
C GLU A 36 2.33 15.18 -16.32
N ASN A 37 2.61 13.88 -16.14
CA ASN A 37 2.17 12.83 -17.05
C ASN A 37 0.65 12.57 -17.03
N GLY A 38 -0.10 13.19 -16.12
CA GLY A 38 -1.55 13.04 -16.02
C GLY A 38 -1.96 11.60 -15.71
N TYR A 39 -1.19 10.88 -14.89
CA TYR A 39 -1.52 9.53 -14.49
C TYR A 39 -2.84 9.48 -13.73
N GLU A 40 -3.69 8.54 -14.13
CA GLU A 40 -5.04 8.40 -13.61
C GLU A 40 -5.01 7.45 -12.41
N TRP A 41 -4.42 7.90 -11.30
CA TRP A 41 -4.17 7.10 -10.09
C TRP A 41 -5.43 6.39 -9.55
N TYR A 42 -6.60 7.01 -9.69
CA TYR A 42 -7.87 6.38 -9.31
C TYR A 42 -8.15 5.07 -10.06
N ARG A 43 -7.60 4.90 -11.28
CA ARG A 43 -7.72 3.65 -12.04
C ARG A 43 -6.99 2.52 -11.34
N ALA A 44 -5.78 2.80 -10.87
CA ALA A 44 -5.01 1.82 -10.11
C ALA A 44 -5.73 1.49 -8.79
N ILE A 45 -6.17 2.51 -8.04
CA ILE A 45 -6.92 2.32 -6.78
C ILE A 45 -8.11 1.37 -6.96
N TRP A 46 -9.00 1.59 -7.94
CA TRP A 46 -10.18 0.71 -8.07
C TRP A 46 -9.83 -0.68 -8.63
N VAL A 47 -8.77 -0.80 -9.45
CA VAL A 47 -8.29 -2.11 -9.92
C VAL A 47 -7.79 -2.92 -8.73
N GLU A 48 -6.96 -2.35 -7.87
CA GLU A 48 -6.51 -3.04 -6.65
C GLU A 48 -7.67 -3.33 -5.69
N CYS A 49 -8.72 -2.48 -5.66
CA CYS A 49 -9.95 -2.82 -4.93
C CYS A 49 -10.63 -4.07 -5.50
N ALA A 50 -10.63 -4.25 -6.82
CA ALA A 50 -11.20 -5.43 -7.47
C ALA A 50 -10.35 -6.68 -7.25
N GLU A 51 -9.01 -6.56 -7.29
CA GLU A 51 -8.07 -7.64 -6.96
C GLU A 51 -8.25 -8.08 -5.49
N MET A 52 -8.31 -7.11 -4.57
CA MET A 52 -8.57 -7.36 -3.16
C MET A 52 -9.91 -8.08 -2.91
N LEU A 53 -10.97 -7.68 -3.62
CA LEU A 53 -12.27 -8.35 -3.52
C LEU A 53 -12.19 -9.82 -3.98
N ASP A 54 -11.37 -10.11 -5.00
CA ASP A 54 -11.19 -11.48 -5.49
C ASP A 54 -10.52 -12.39 -4.47
N HIS A 55 -9.48 -11.88 -3.78
CA HIS A 55 -8.79 -12.56 -2.69
C HIS A 55 -9.65 -12.72 -1.43
N HIS A 56 -10.52 -11.73 -1.13
CA HIS A 56 -11.45 -11.83 -0.01
C HIS A 56 -12.58 -12.84 -0.25
N GLY A 57 -12.98 -13.05 -1.50
CA GLY A 57 -14.04 -13.98 -1.87
C GLY A 57 -15.44 -13.35 -1.90
N TRP A 58 -16.09 -13.46 -3.06
CA TRP A 58 -17.38 -12.83 -3.38
C TRP A 58 -18.26 -13.67 -4.32
N LYS A 59 -17.66 -14.63 -5.04
CA LYS A 59 -18.28 -15.46 -6.08
C LYS A 59 -19.16 -16.51 -5.42
N TRP A 60 -20.47 -16.26 -5.37
CA TRP A 60 -21.45 -17.18 -4.78
C TRP A 60 -21.63 -18.50 -5.54
N TRP A 61 -21.09 -18.62 -6.76
CA TRP A 61 -21.25 -19.79 -7.63
C TRP A 61 -20.05 -20.75 -7.64
N LYS A 62 -18.98 -20.46 -6.89
CA LYS A 62 -17.82 -21.35 -6.77
C LYS A 62 -17.24 -21.30 -5.36
N HIS A 63 -16.59 -22.38 -4.94
CA HIS A 63 -15.86 -22.39 -3.67
C HIS A 63 -14.69 -21.39 -3.72
N GLN A 64 -14.46 -20.68 -2.63
CA GLN A 64 -13.36 -19.75 -2.44
C GLN A 64 -12.84 -19.85 -1.01
N GLU A 65 -11.52 -19.77 -0.87
CA GLU A 65 -10.86 -19.55 0.40
C GLU A 65 -10.41 -18.09 0.45
N ILE A 66 -10.50 -17.48 1.63
CA ILE A 66 -10.08 -16.11 1.86
C ILE A 66 -8.56 -16.12 2.03
N ASP A 67 -7.85 -15.42 1.16
CA ASP A 67 -6.41 -15.21 1.30
C ASP A 67 -6.13 -13.88 2.00
N ILE A 68 -6.10 -13.90 3.33
CA ILE A 68 -5.90 -12.71 4.16
C ILE A 68 -4.55 -12.04 3.85
N ALA A 69 -3.52 -12.82 3.53
CA ALA A 69 -2.20 -12.25 3.25
C ALA A 69 -2.23 -11.45 1.94
N GLN A 70 -2.88 -11.98 0.89
CA GLN A 70 -3.07 -11.23 -0.36
C GLN A 70 -3.98 -10.03 -0.16
N VAL A 71 -5.08 -10.15 0.61
CA VAL A 71 -5.95 -8.99 0.92
C VAL A 71 -5.16 -7.85 1.60
N GLN A 72 -4.27 -8.17 2.53
CA GLN A 72 -3.40 -7.16 3.17
C GLN A 72 -2.38 -6.56 2.20
N LEU A 73 -1.82 -7.35 1.28
CA LEU A 73 -0.94 -6.84 0.23
C LEU A 73 -1.68 -5.86 -0.70
N GLU A 74 -2.92 -6.16 -1.07
CA GLU A 74 -3.71 -5.25 -1.89
C GLU A 74 -4.10 -3.96 -1.15
N LEU A 75 -4.30 -4.00 0.18
CA LEU A 75 -4.44 -2.77 0.98
C LEU A 75 -3.22 -1.86 0.85
N VAL A 76 -2.03 -2.45 0.84
CA VAL A 76 -0.76 -1.72 0.68
C VAL A 76 -0.65 -1.12 -0.72
N ASP A 77 -1.05 -1.85 -1.76
CA ASP A 77 -1.02 -1.36 -3.15
C ASP A 77 -2.02 -0.22 -3.37
N ILE A 78 -3.25 -0.37 -2.86
CA ILE A 78 -4.25 0.71 -2.79
C ILE A 78 -3.65 1.94 -2.10
N PHE A 79 -2.93 1.76 -0.99
CA PHE A 79 -2.34 2.87 -0.26
C PHE A 79 -1.22 3.57 -1.05
N HIS A 80 -0.36 2.85 -1.78
CA HIS A 80 0.64 3.46 -2.67
C HIS A 80 0.00 4.41 -3.70
N PHE A 81 -1.07 3.95 -4.34
CA PHE A 81 -1.78 4.78 -5.31
C PHE A 81 -2.59 5.90 -4.65
N GLY A 82 -3.13 5.67 -3.45
CA GLY A 82 -3.77 6.68 -2.62
C GLY A 82 -2.81 7.81 -2.22
N LEU A 83 -1.60 7.49 -1.78
CA LEU A 83 -0.54 8.45 -1.48
C LEU A 83 -0.11 9.22 -2.74
N SER A 84 0.06 8.51 -3.85
CA SER A 84 0.40 9.13 -5.14
C SER A 84 -0.65 10.14 -5.57
N LEU A 85 -1.94 9.79 -5.43
CA LEU A 85 -3.06 10.69 -5.72
C LEU A 85 -3.08 11.89 -4.76
N ARG A 86 -2.87 11.70 -3.45
CA ARG A 86 -2.80 12.80 -2.48
C ARG A 86 -1.64 13.75 -2.77
N LEU A 87 -0.49 13.23 -3.19
CA LEU A 87 0.67 14.01 -3.60
C LEU A 87 0.42 14.86 -4.86
N MET A 88 -0.60 14.57 -5.67
CA MET A 88 -0.98 15.42 -6.82
C MET A 88 -1.68 16.73 -6.40
N SER A 89 -2.11 16.85 -5.14
CA SER A 89 -2.69 18.09 -4.62
C SER A 89 -1.62 19.19 -4.48
N ASN A 90 -2.07 20.44 -4.26
CA ASN A 90 -1.18 21.56 -3.93
C ASN A 90 -0.86 21.63 -2.42
N ASP A 91 -1.25 20.63 -1.65
CA ASP A 91 -1.01 20.60 -0.21
C ASP A 91 0.43 20.17 0.11
N SER A 92 0.94 20.61 1.26
CA SER A 92 2.25 20.16 1.72
C SER A 92 2.20 18.71 2.22
N ALA A 93 3.31 17.99 2.13
CA ALA A 93 3.41 16.62 2.62
C ALA A 93 3.06 16.52 4.12
N GLU A 94 3.40 17.53 4.91
CA GLU A 94 3.05 17.60 6.34
C GLU A 94 1.54 17.76 6.56
N PHE A 95 0.86 18.50 5.69
CA PHE A 95 -0.60 18.61 5.76
C PHE A 95 -1.25 17.28 5.38
N ILE A 96 -0.82 16.67 4.27
CA ILE A 96 -1.31 15.37 3.81
C ILE A 96 -1.12 14.30 4.90
N ALA A 97 0.07 14.24 5.52
CA ALA A 97 0.35 13.28 6.58
C ALA A 97 -0.57 13.45 7.80
N ARG A 98 -0.82 14.70 8.22
CA ARG A 98 -1.74 15.03 9.31
C ARG A 98 -3.19 14.68 9.00
N ASP A 99 -3.63 14.94 7.77
CA ASP A 99 -5.00 14.65 7.35
C ASP A 99 -5.24 13.14 7.29
N LEU A 100 -4.35 12.41 6.60
CA LEU A 100 -4.39 10.94 6.54
C LEU A 100 -4.31 10.29 7.93
N ALA A 101 -3.45 10.79 8.82
CA ALA A 101 -3.34 10.26 10.19
C ALA A 101 -4.69 10.34 10.94
N LYS A 102 -5.47 11.41 10.72
CA LYS A 102 -6.80 11.57 11.32
C LYS A 102 -7.83 10.68 10.64
N GLU A 103 -7.85 10.66 9.30
CA GLU A 103 -8.79 9.82 8.54
C GLU A 103 -8.63 8.34 8.90
N LEU A 104 -7.38 7.86 8.97
CA LEU A 104 -7.05 6.48 9.34
C LEU A 104 -7.40 6.11 10.78
N HIS A 105 -7.54 7.08 11.69
CA HIS A 105 -8.00 6.84 13.07
C HIS A 105 -9.52 6.95 13.23
N GLN A 106 -10.23 7.54 12.26
CA GLN A 106 -11.67 7.77 12.36
C GLN A 106 -12.49 6.59 11.86
N GLY A 107 -12.12 6.03 10.72
CA GLY A 107 -12.96 5.07 10.00
C GLY A 107 -14.31 5.66 9.59
N THR A 108 -15.18 4.84 9.02
CA THR A 108 -16.58 5.17 8.71
C THR A 108 -17.55 4.48 9.67
N GLY A 109 -17.11 3.40 10.33
CA GLY A 109 -17.93 2.60 11.24
C GLY A 109 -18.74 1.51 10.54
N GLU A 110 -18.56 1.32 9.22
CA GLU A 110 -19.08 0.17 8.50
C GLU A 110 -18.31 -1.11 8.89
N SER A 111 -19.01 -2.24 8.91
CA SER A 111 -18.50 -3.52 9.42
C SER A 111 -18.54 -4.67 8.39
N ASP A 112 -19.22 -4.51 7.25
CA ASP A 112 -19.10 -5.44 6.13
C ASP A 112 -17.93 -5.03 5.22
N PHE A 113 -16.88 -5.85 5.20
CA PHE A 113 -15.68 -5.63 4.40
C PHE A 113 -15.98 -5.32 2.92
N LYS A 114 -16.94 -6.04 2.31
CA LYS A 114 -17.25 -5.86 0.88
C LYS A 114 -17.87 -4.49 0.64
N VAL A 115 -18.74 -4.04 1.55
CA VAL A 115 -19.37 -2.71 1.46
C VAL A 115 -18.34 -1.61 1.67
N VAL A 116 -17.44 -1.75 2.64
CA VAL A 116 -16.34 -0.79 2.84
C VAL A 116 -15.48 -0.68 1.58
N LEU A 117 -15.11 -1.82 1.00
CA LEU A 117 -14.30 -1.89 -0.21
C LEU A 117 -15.02 -1.27 -1.42
N GLU A 118 -16.30 -1.54 -1.58
CA GLU A 118 -17.14 -0.93 -2.61
C GLU A 118 -17.24 0.59 -2.44
N ASN A 119 -17.32 1.10 -1.20
CA ASN A 119 -17.30 2.54 -0.92
C ASN A 119 -15.96 3.17 -1.33
N LEU A 120 -14.84 2.52 -0.99
CA LEU A 120 -13.50 2.96 -1.41
C LEU A 120 -13.36 3.00 -2.94
N ALA A 121 -13.78 1.93 -3.61
CA ALA A 121 -13.79 1.86 -5.07
C ALA A 121 -14.73 2.91 -5.69
N SER A 122 -15.89 3.16 -5.08
CA SER A 122 -16.84 4.19 -5.51
C SER A 122 -16.24 5.59 -5.44
N ALA A 123 -15.56 5.94 -4.34
CA ALA A 123 -14.86 7.22 -4.20
C ALA A 123 -13.77 7.40 -5.28
N ALA A 124 -13.03 6.33 -5.58
CA ALA A 124 -12.02 6.34 -6.63
C ALA A 124 -12.65 6.55 -8.02
N VAL A 125 -13.69 5.80 -8.39
CA VAL A 125 -14.25 5.86 -9.76
C VAL A 125 -15.12 7.09 -9.97
N THR A 126 -15.95 7.44 -8.98
CA THR A 126 -16.93 8.54 -9.09
C THR A 126 -16.28 9.89 -8.91
N ASP A 127 -15.51 10.05 -7.84
CA ASP A 127 -14.99 11.35 -7.42
C ASP A 127 -13.51 11.53 -7.78
N LYS A 128 -12.83 10.48 -8.25
CA LYS A 128 -11.38 10.45 -8.47
C LYS A 128 -10.61 10.80 -7.19
N THR A 129 -11.11 10.34 -6.05
CA THR A 129 -10.51 10.59 -4.73
C THR A 129 -10.07 9.30 -4.06
N PHE A 130 -9.26 9.45 -3.01
CA PHE A 130 -8.85 8.35 -2.15
C PHE A 130 -9.49 8.49 -0.76
N ASP A 131 -10.37 7.56 -0.41
CA ASP A 131 -11.07 7.51 0.87
C ASP A 131 -10.27 6.73 1.92
N ALA A 132 -9.41 7.45 2.66
CA ALA A 132 -8.59 6.84 3.70
C ALA A 132 -9.41 6.34 4.90
N LYS A 133 -10.66 6.80 5.09
CA LYS A 133 -11.52 6.29 6.17
C LYS A 133 -12.06 4.92 5.83
N ALA A 134 -12.48 4.72 4.57
CA ALA A 134 -12.84 3.39 4.09
C ALA A 134 -11.64 2.43 4.12
N LEU A 135 -10.43 2.90 3.74
CA LEU A 135 -9.21 2.09 3.90
C LEU A 135 -9.00 1.65 5.37
N ALA A 136 -9.20 2.56 6.33
CA ALA A 136 -9.05 2.26 7.75
C ALA A 136 -10.00 1.15 8.24
N ASP A 137 -11.24 1.17 7.77
CA ASP A 137 -12.20 0.12 8.08
C ASP A 137 -11.79 -1.22 7.44
N CYS A 138 -11.31 -1.22 6.18
CA CYS A 138 -10.78 -2.45 5.55
C CYS A 138 -9.59 -3.02 6.34
N MET A 139 -8.65 -2.16 6.75
CA MET A 139 -7.50 -2.54 7.58
C MET A 139 -7.95 -3.17 8.91
N SER A 140 -8.87 -2.51 9.62
CA SER A 140 -9.43 -3.00 10.89
C SER A 140 -10.10 -4.36 10.72
N LEU A 141 -10.92 -4.53 9.69
CA LEU A 141 -11.62 -5.78 9.39
C LEU A 141 -10.66 -6.93 9.03
N MET A 142 -9.46 -6.60 8.53
CA MET A 142 -8.41 -7.56 8.19
C MET A 142 -7.30 -7.68 9.26
N ASN A 143 -7.54 -7.16 10.48
CA ASN A 143 -6.59 -7.17 11.60
C ASN A 143 -5.22 -6.56 11.27
N MET A 144 -5.22 -5.50 10.46
CA MET A 144 -4.03 -4.75 10.08
C MET A 144 -4.07 -3.38 10.75
N ASP A 145 -3.09 -3.08 11.61
CA ASP A 145 -2.95 -1.74 12.19
C ASP A 145 -2.01 -0.87 11.35
N LEU A 146 -1.81 0.38 11.77
CA LEU A 146 -0.94 1.31 11.03
C LEU A 146 0.54 0.92 11.10
N ASP A 147 0.98 0.23 12.16
CA ASP A 147 2.36 -0.23 12.27
C ASP A 147 2.62 -1.36 11.27
N GLU A 148 1.67 -2.28 11.14
CA GLU A 148 1.71 -3.34 10.13
C GLU A 148 1.59 -2.76 8.71
N LEU A 149 0.70 -1.79 8.48
CA LEU A 149 0.64 -1.06 7.20
C LEU A 149 1.99 -0.43 6.85
N PHE A 150 2.61 0.28 7.81
CA PHE A 150 3.91 0.90 7.59
C PHE A 150 4.97 -0.13 7.23
N LYS A 151 5.04 -1.25 7.97
CA LYS A 151 5.99 -2.34 7.72
C LYS A 151 5.82 -2.95 6.33
N GLN A 152 4.59 -3.35 5.98
CA GLN A 152 4.32 -3.96 4.67
C GLN A 152 4.51 -2.95 3.54
N TYR A 153 4.16 -1.68 3.75
CA TYR A 153 4.40 -0.61 2.80
C TYR A 153 5.89 -0.42 2.50
N VAL A 154 6.75 -0.33 3.53
CA VAL A 154 8.20 -0.24 3.32
C VAL A 154 8.71 -1.45 2.54
N GLY A 155 8.20 -2.64 2.86
CA GLY A 155 8.52 -3.87 2.14
C GLY A 155 8.14 -3.82 0.66
N LYS A 156 6.88 -3.50 0.37
CA LYS A 156 6.35 -3.45 -1.00
C LYS A 156 6.95 -2.31 -1.82
N ASN A 157 7.21 -1.15 -1.20
CA ASN A 157 7.94 -0.05 -1.82
C ASN A 157 9.35 -0.49 -2.24
N THR A 158 10.07 -1.20 -1.36
CA THR A 158 11.40 -1.76 -1.67
C THR A 158 11.34 -2.74 -2.83
N LEU A 159 10.35 -3.65 -2.86
CA LEU A 159 10.13 -4.56 -3.99
C LEU A 159 9.80 -3.80 -5.29
N ASN A 160 9.01 -2.73 -5.21
CA ASN A 160 8.67 -1.93 -6.39
C ASN A 160 9.89 -1.20 -6.95
N PHE A 161 10.78 -0.66 -6.09
CA PHE A 161 12.08 -0.14 -6.53
C PHE A 161 12.92 -1.24 -7.20
N PHE A 162 13.00 -2.40 -6.55
CA PHE A 162 13.73 -3.55 -7.07
C PHE A 162 13.22 -3.95 -8.46
N ARG A 163 11.89 -4.03 -8.66
CA ARG A 163 11.25 -4.27 -9.96
C ARG A 163 11.73 -3.27 -11.01
N GLN A 164 11.69 -1.97 -10.72
CA GLN A 164 12.14 -0.94 -11.68
C GLN A 164 13.63 -1.07 -12.00
N ASP A 165 14.46 -1.37 -11.01
CA ASP A 165 15.92 -1.52 -11.19
C ASP A 165 16.29 -2.77 -12.02
N HIS A 166 15.39 -3.75 -12.09
CA HIS A 166 15.57 -5.01 -12.81
C HIS A 166 14.69 -5.10 -14.08
N GLY A 167 14.22 -3.97 -14.58
CA GLY A 167 13.66 -3.88 -15.93
C GLY A 167 12.16 -4.10 -16.04
N TYR A 168 11.38 -3.77 -14.99
CA TYR A 168 9.92 -3.94 -15.00
C TYR A 168 9.25 -3.09 -16.08
N LYS A 169 9.75 -1.87 -16.32
CA LYS A 169 9.22 -0.98 -17.36
C LYS A 169 9.60 -1.45 -18.76
N GLU A 170 10.78 -2.05 -18.89
CA GLU A 170 11.32 -2.64 -20.11
C GLU A 170 10.69 -4.02 -20.42
N GLY A 171 10.00 -4.62 -19.46
CA GLY A 171 9.39 -5.95 -19.57
C GLY A 171 10.39 -7.10 -19.45
N SER A 172 11.62 -6.85 -18.98
CA SER A 172 12.63 -7.90 -18.76
C SER A 172 12.64 -8.46 -17.34
N TYR A 173 11.90 -7.84 -16.41
CA TYR A 173 11.80 -8.31 -15.04
C TYR A 173 11.11 -9.67 -14.94
N ILE A 174 11.65 -10.54 -14.09
CA ILE A 174 11.08 -11.86 -13.81
C ILE A 174 10.23 -11.75 -12.55
N LYS A 175 8.91 -11.90 -12.68
CA LYS A 175 7.97 -11.85 -11.53
C LYS A 175 7.91 -13.15 -10.74
N GLU A 176 8.15 -14.30 -11.39
CA GLU A 176 8.21 -15.62 -10.75
C GLU A 176 9.66 -16.03 -10.43
N TRP A 177 10.00 -16.08 -9.16
CA TRP A 177 11.32 -16.41 -8.65
C TRP A 177 11.35 -17.88 -8.22
N HIS A 178 12.01 -18.73 -9.01
CA HIS A 178 12.15 -20.16 -8.71
C HIS A 178 10.81 -20.89 -8.47
N GLY A 179 9.73 -20.46 -9.14
CA GLY A 179 8.39 -21.04 -9.02
C GLY A 179 7.50 -20.41 -7.94
N GLU A 180 7.94 -19.29 -7.35
CA GLU A 180 7.20 -18.50 -6.36
C GLU A 180 7.06 -17.05 -6.85
N GLU A 181 5.91 -16.40 -6.64
CA GLU A 181 5.77 -14.98 -7.02
C GLU A 181 6.62 -14.08 -6.11
N ASP A 182 7.20 -13.01 -6.65
CA ASP A 182 8.02 -12.05 -5.91
C ASP A 182 7.34 -11.44 -4.65
N ASN A 183 6.01 -11.26 -4.69
CA ASN A 183 5.20 -10.85 -3.55
C ASN A 183 5.22 -11.89 -2.40
N GLU A 184 5.21 -13.18 -2.72
CA GLU A 184 5.31 -14.25 -1.72
C GLU A 184 6.71 -14.32 -1.11
N VAL A 185 7.75 -14.15 -1.95
CA VAL A 185 9.14 -14.03 -1.48
C VAL A 185 9.30 -12.83 -0.55
N LEU A 186 8.73 -11.68 -0.91
CA LEU A 186 8.70 -10.48 -0.08
C LEU A 186 8.04 -10.76 1.27
N ALA A 187 6.86 -11.38 1.28
CA ALA A 187 6.15 -11.71 2.52
C ALA A 187 7.00 -12.56 3.46
N LYS A 188 7.72 -13.56 2.91
CA LYS A 188 8.68 -14.37 3.69
C LYS A 188 9.81 -13.52 4.24
N LEU A 189 10.46 -12.68 3.43
CA LEU A 189 11.59 -11.85 3.87
C LEU A 189 11.17 -10.86 4.97
N VAL A 190 10.05 -10.16 4.79
CA VAL A 190 9.49 -9.19 5.74
C VAL A 190 9.09 -9.85 7.07
N SER A 191 8.74 -11.15 7.06
CA SER A 191 8.47 -11.90 8.29
C SER A 191 9.74 -12.28 9.05
N THR A 192 10.89 -12.39 8.36
CA THR A 192 12.16 -12.83 8.96
C THR A 192 13.10 -11.70 9.37
N LEU A 193 13.02 -10.56 8.69
CA LEU A 193 13.89 -9.41 8.94
C LEU A 193 13.33 -8.52 10.06
N ASP A 194 14.23 -7.82 10.76
CA ASP A 194 13.83 -6.84 11.77
C ASP A 194 13.35 -5.54 11.09
N ALA A 195 12.03 -5.41 10.97
CA ALA A 195 11.38 -4.22 10.42
C ALA A 195 11.59 -2.94 11.25
N GLY A 196 12.10 -3.06 12.49
CA GLY A 196 12.46 -1.93 13.33
C GLY A 196 13.90 -1.42 13.11
N ALA A 197 14.71 -2.12 12.29
CA ALA A 197 16.08 -1.71 12.02
C ALA A 197 16.13 -0.42 11.17
N ASP A 198 17.04 0.50 11.52
CA ASP A 198 17.23 1.76 10.78
C ASP A 198 17.59 1.53 9.30
N ASP A 199 18.23 0.40 9.00
CA ASP A 199 18.65 -0.04 7.67
C ASP A 199 17.74 -1.14 7.08
N PHE A 200 16.53 -1.35 7.62
CA PHE A 200 15.60 -2.41 7.18
C PHE A 200 15.41 -2.45 5.66
N GLN A 201 15.17 -1.29 5.02
CA GLN A 201 15.02 -1.20 3.57
C GLN A 201 16.26 -1.72 2.82
N GLN A 202 17.47 -1.42 3.31
CA GLN A 202 18.72 -1.84 2.68
C GLN A 202 18.94 -3.35 2.85
N GLN A 203 18.65 -3.87 4.05
CA GLN A 203 18.71 -5.31 4.32
C GLN A 203 17.72 -6.07 3.44
N LEU A 204 16.50 -5.57 3.31
CA LEU A 204 15.47 -6.18 2.48
C LEU A 204 15.86 -6.16 1.00
N TYR A 205 16.34 -5.02 0.48
CA TYR A 205 16.77 -4.92 -0.92
C TYR A 205 17.87 -5.95 -1.24
N LYS A 206 18.87 -6.06 -0.37
CA LYS A 206 19.93 -7.07 -0.52
C LYS A 206 19.38 -8.51 -0.47
N ALA A 207 18.43 -8.78 0.43
CA ALA A 207 17.79 -10.09 0.50
C ALA A 207 16.96 -10.42 -0.75
N LEU A 208 16.35 -9.41 -1.40
CA LEU A 208 15.70 -9.56 -2.70
C LEU A 208 16.73 -9.89 -3.80
N GLU A 209 17.86 -9.17 -3.85
CA GLU A 209 18.96 -9.47 -4.80
C GLU A 209 19.47 -10.91 -4.67
N GLU A 210 19.63 -11.41 -3.44
CA GLU A 210 20.09 -12.79 -3.17
C GLU A 210 19.08 -13.87 -3.64
N LYS A 211 17.80 -13.50 -3.79
CA LYS A 211 16.72 -14.40 -4.21
C LYS A 211 16.36 -14.26 -5.68
N TYR A 212 16.74 -13.17 -6.33
CA TYR A 212 16.35 -12.90 -7.71
C TYR A 212 17.03 -13.89 -8.68
N PRO A 213 16.29 -14.48 -9.64
CA PRO A 213 16.87 -15.37 -10.63
C PRO A 213 17.92 -14.65 -11.49
N ALA A 214 19.08 -15.30 -11.67
CA ALA A 214 20.16 -14.85 -12.55
C ALA A 214 19.89 -15.15 -14.04
#